data_AF-A0A1V5LRD0-F1
#
_entry.id   AF-A0A1V5LRD0-F1
#
_cell.length_a   1.000
_cell.length_b   1.000
_cell.length_c   1.000
_cell.angle_alpha   90.00
_cell.angle_beta   90.00
_cell.angle_gamma   90.00
#
_symmetry.space_group_name_H-M   'P 1'
#
loop_
_entity.id
_entity.type
_entity.pdbx_description
1 polymer ?
#
loop_
_entity_poly.entity_id
_entity_poly.type
_entity_poly.pdbx_seq_one_letter_code
_entity_poly.pdbx_strand_id
1 'polypeptide(L)' 'MRTNARERNVGWRIDYFFVNELLKDQITGAGILADVMGSDHCPVTLDLKV' A
#
# COMPACT_ATOMS: atom_id res chain seq x y z
N MET A 1 -20.54 10.68 -11.58
CA MET A 1 -19.41 11.57 -11.92
C MET A 1 -18.12 10.83 -11.60
N ARG A 2 -17.26 10.55 -12.59
CA ARG A 2 -15.88 10.10 -12.29
C ARG A 2 -15.13 11.34 -11.79
N THR A 3 -14.74 11.35 -10.53
CA THR A 3 -14.21 12.55 -9.86
C THR A 3 -12.70 12.70 -9.99
N ASN A 4 -12.01 11.90 -10.82
CA ASN A 4 -10.54 11.87 -10.90
C ASN A 4 -9.87 11.91 -9.51
N ALA A 5 -10.42 11.15 -8.57
CA ALA A 5 -10.02 11.19 -7.16
C ALA A 5 -8.53 10.87 -6.98
N ARG A 6 -8.03 9.89 -7.76
CA ARG A 6 -6.63 9.46 -7.77
C ARG A 6 -5.66 10.55 -8.20
N GLU A 7 -5.94 11.28 -9.28
CA GLU A 7 -5.10 12.41 -9.76
C GLU A 7 -5.01 13.54 -8.72
N ARG A 8 -6.07 13.72 -7.93
CA ARG A 8 -6.14 14.74 -6.87
C ARG A 8 -5.66 14.23 -5.52
N ASN A 9 -5.16 13.00 -5.46
CA ASN A 9 -4.77 12.30 -4.23
C ASN A 9 -5.86 12.33 -3.14
N VAL A 10 -7.13 12.20 -3.55
CA VAL A 10 -8.28 12.10 -2.66
C VAL A 10 -8.65 10.62 -2.52
N GLY A 11 -8.13 9.98 -1.49
CA GLY A 11 -8.30 8.55 -1.28
C GLY A 11 -8.27 8.16 0.20
N TRP A 12 -8.30 6.85 0.43
CA TRP A 12 -8.31 6.25 1.74
C TRP A 12 -7.16 5.24 1.80
N ARG A 13 -6.52 5.09 2.98
CA ARG A 13 -5.60 3.99 3.22
C ARG A 13 -6.39 2.82 3.81
N ILE A 14 -6.81 1.87 2.99
CA ILE A 14 -7.65 0.73 3.40
C ILE A 14 -7.02 -0.65 3.15
N ASP A 15 -5.85 -0.69 2.52
CA ASP A 15 -5.08 -1.90 2.27
C ASP A 15 -3.87 -1.95 3.22
N TYR A 16 -3.69 -3.05 3.94
CA TYR A 16 -2.71 -3.18 5.01
C TYR A 16 -2.06 -4.56 5.04
N PHE A 17 -0.78 -4.59 5.43
CA PHE A 17 -0.16 -5.80 5.98
C PHE A 17 -0.16 -5.73 7.50
N PHE A 18 -0.84 -6.67 8.14
CA PHE A 18 -0.72 -6.89 9.58
C PHE A 18 0.35 -7.93 9.84
N VAL A 19 1.21 -7.65 10.80
CA VAL A 19 2.37 -8.47 11.14
C VAL A 19 2.34 -8.81 12.63
N ASN A 20 2.88 -9.97 12.98
CA ASN A 20 3.15 -10.31 14.38
C ASN A 20 4.37 -9.49 14.85
N GLU A 21 4.38 -9.05 16.11
CA GLU A 21 5.54 -8.38 16.73
C GLU A 21 6.84 -9.18 16.56
N LEU A 22 6.77 -10.52 16.56
CA LEU A 22 7.94 -11.39 16.34
C LEU A 22 8.60 -11.20 14.96
N LEU A 23 7.88 -10.65 13.97
CA LEU A 23 8.39 -10.41 12.62
C LEU A 23 8.91 -8.98 12.44
N LYS A 24 8.80 -8.11 13.45
CA LYS A 24 9.12 -6.68 13.35
C LYS A 24 10.54 -6.43 12.84
N ASP A 25 11.51 -7.16 13.37
CA ASP A 25 12.93 -7.01 13.00
C ASP A 25 13.26 -7.60 11.62
N GLN A 26 12.34 -8.37 11.02
CA GLN A 26 12.48 -8.87 9.66
C GLN A 26 11.91 -7.88 8.63
N ILE A 27 11.14 -6.87 9.04
CA ILE A 27 10.56 -5.90 8.11
C ILE A 27 11.65 -4.91 7.69
N THR A 28 11.98 -4.91 6.40
CA THR A 28 12.99 -4.03 5.82
C THR A 28 12.38 -2.85 5.06
N GLY A 29 11.11 -2.96 4.67
CA GLY A 29 10.41 -1.93 3.93
C GLY A 29 8.91 -2.18 3.89
N ALA A 30 8.15 -1.11 3.72
CA ALA A 30 6.73 -1.14 3.41
C ALA A 30 6.41 0.03 2.46
N GLY A 31 5.56 -0.20 1.46
CA GLY A 31 5.32 0.76 0.39
C GLY A 31 3.89 0.77 -0.12
N ILE A 32 3.54 1.84 -0.83
CA ILE A 32 2.28 2.01 -1.54
C ILE A 32 2.61 2.37 -2.99
N LEU A 33 2.24 1.54 -3.95
CA LEU A 33 2.56 1.72 -5.36
C LEU A 33 1.49 2.56 -6.07
N ALA A 34 1.36 3.82 -5.66
CA ALA A 34 0.29 4.74 -6.10
C ALA A 34 0.23 4.98 -7.62
N ASP A 35 1.32 4.73 -8.35
CA ASP A 35 1.39 4.90 -9.80
C ASP A 35 0.89 3.66 -10.59
N VAL A 36 0.72 2.51 -9.94
CA VAL A 36 0.30 1.26 -10.61
C VAL A 36 -1.21 1.27 -10.87
N MET A 37 -1.58 1.41 -12.14
CA MET A 37 -2.98 1.48 -12.59
C MET A 37 -3.57 0.09 -12.87
N GLY A 38 -4.91 0.01 -12.95
CA GLY A 38 -5.64 -1.22 -13.33
C GLY A 38 -6.78 -1.58 -12.37
N SER A 39 -6.76 -1.01 -11.16
CA SER A 39 -7.81 -1.09 -10.15
C SER A 39 -8.10 0.32 -9.59
N ASP A 40 -9.22 0.48 -8.89
CA ASP A 40 -9.52 1.66 -8.07
C ASP A 40 -8.67 1.70 -6.78
N HIS A 41 -8.09 0.57 -6.39
CA HIS A 41 -7.03 0.46 -5.40
C HIS A 41 -5.64 0.43 -6.06
N CYS A 42 -4.61 0.77 -5.28
CA CYS A 42 -3.21 0.56 -5.67
C CYS A 42 -2.59 -0.55 -4.82
N PRO A 43 -1.62 -1.31 -5.33
CA PRO A 43 -0.93 -2.33 -4.54
C PRO A 43 -0.16 -1.73 -3.37
N VAL A 44 -0.10 -2.46 -2.27
CA VAL A 44 0.81 -2.21 -1.14
C VAL A 44 1.89 -3.30 -1.10
N THR A 45 3.09 -2.95 -0.64
CA THR A 45 4.24 -3.88 -0.57
C THR A 45 4.78 -3.98 0.86
N LEU A 46 5.38 -5.12 1.18
CA LEU A 46 6.12 -5.37 2.42
C LEU A 46 7.37 -6.17 2.06
N ASP A 47 8.54 -5.64 2.41
CA ASP A 47 9.83 -6.28 2.17
C ASP A 47 10.31 -6.94 3.46
N LEU A 48 10.66 -8.23 3.39
CA LEU A 48 11.16 -9.01 4.51
C LEU A 48 12.62 -9.42 4.30
N LYS A 49 13.41 -9.33 5.36
CA LYS A 49 14.74 -9.94 5.44
C LYS A 49 14.58 -11.42 5.75
N VAL A 50 14.95 -12.27 4.79
CA VAL A 50 15.01 -13.73 4.94
C VAL A 50 16.43 -14.15 5.32
#